data_AF-A0A530QK23-F1
#
_entry.id   AF-A0A530QK23-F1
#
_cell.length_a   1.000
_cell.length_b   1.000
_cell.length_c   1.000
_cell.angle_alpha   90.00
_cell.angle_beta   90.00
_cell.angle_gamma   90.00
#
_symmetry.space_group_name_H-M   'P 1'
#
loop_
_entity.id
_entity.type
_entity.pdbx_description
1 polymer ?
#
loop_
_entity_poly.entity_id
_entity_poly.type
_entity_poly.pdbx_seq_one_letter_code
_entity_poly.pdbx_strand_id
1 'polypeptide(L)' 'MIHSKRHGEILRLLNEEGTITIASLADRLGVSLETVRRDVKPLTNDGSILK' A
#
# COMPACT_ATOMS: atom_id res chain seq x y z
N MET A 1 -1.55 -15.55 -4.94
CA MET A 1 -0.11 -15.50 -4.57
C MET A 1 0.62 -14.20 -4.97
N ILE A 2 0.00 -13.22 -5.65
CA ILE A 2 0.70 -11.97 -6.06
C ILE A 2 0.55 -10.84 -5.02
N HIS A 3 -0.52 -10.84 -4.22
CA HIS A 3 -0.80 -9.79 -3.24
C HIS A 3 0.20 -9.77 -2.07
N SER A 4 0.66 -10.94 -1.61
CA SER A 4 1.49 -11.04 -0.40
C SER A 4 2.85 -10.32 -0.50
N LYS A 5 3.48 -10.27 -1.69
CA LYS A 5 4.74 -9.51 -1.88
C LYS A 5 4.50 -8.01 -1.89
N ARG A 6 3.47 -7.54 -2.60
CA ARG A 6 3.15 -6.11 -2.70
C ARG A 6 2.66 -5.53 -1.38
N HIS A 7 1.90 -6.30 -0.60
CA HIS A 7 1.48 -5.89 0.75
C HIS A 7 2.70 -5.69 1.66
N GLY A 8 3.68 -6.58 1.61
CA GLY A 8 4.92 -6.43 2.39
C GLY A 8 5.70 -5.17 2.01
N GLU A 9 5.78 -4.84 0.72
CA GLU A 9 6.45 -3.63 0.24
C GLU A 9 5.70 -2.35 0.63
N ILE A 10 4.37 -2.36 0.56
CA ILE A 10 3.52 -1.24 1.01
C ILE A 10 3.72 -0.99 2.51
N LEU A 11 3.68 -2.04 3.34
CA LEU A 11 3.89 -1.93 4.79
C LEU A 11 5.31 -1.45 5.13
N ARG A 12 6.31 -1.91 4.38
CA ARG A 12 7.69 -1.46 4.56
C ARG A 12 7.83 0.02 4.22
N LEU A 13 7.29 0.47 3.09
CA LEU A 13 7.29 1.89 2.71
C LEU A 13 6.53 2.76 3.73
N LEU A 14 5.42 2.28 4.27
CA LEU A 14 4.68 2.94 5.34
C LEU A 14 5.50 3.02 6.64
N ASN A 15 6.26 1.99 6.97
CA ASN A 15 7.10 1.98 8.16
C ASN A 15 8.30 2.93 8.03
N GLU A 16 8.90 3.01 6.83
CA GLU A 16 10.04 3.87 6.55
C GLU A 16 9.66 5.37 6.44
N GLU A 17 8.56 5.71 5.75
CA GLU A 17 8.12 7.11 5.58
C GLU A 17 7.16 7.60 6.67
N GLY A 18 6.54 6.68 7.44
CA GLY A 18 5.50 6.99 8.43
C GLY A 18 4.14 7.37 7.82
N THR A 19 4.13 8.08 6.69
CA THR A 19 2.90 8.40 5.94
C THR A 19 3.22 8.49 4.45
N ILE A 20 2.50 7.72 3.61
CA ILE A 20 2.69 7.73 2.16
C ILE A 20 1.33 7.77 1.47
N THR A 21 1.24 8.54 0.38
CA THR A 21 -0.01 8.64 -0.39
C THR A 21 -0.19 7.46 -1.33
N ILE A 22 -1.45 7.19 -1.70
CA ILE A 22 -1.79 6.17 -2.71
C ILE A 22 -1.10 6.46 -4.05
N ALA A 23 -0.95 7.74 -4.41
CA ALA A 23 -0.28 8.14 -5.65
C ALA A 23 1.22 7.81 -5.63
N SER A 24 1.88 8.10 -4.51
CA SER A 24 3.29 7.78 -4.30
C SER A 24 3.53 6.26 -4.28
N LEU A 25 2.62 5.49 -3.69
CA LEU A 25 2.68 4.03 -3.73
C LEU A 25 2.51 3.50 -5.15
N ALA A 26 1.58 4.07 -5.93
CA ALA A 26 1.33 3.64 -7.31
C ALA A 26 2.55 3.86 -8.21
N ASP A 27 3.17 5.03 -8.08
CA ASP A 27 4.40 5.39 -8.77
C ASP A 27 5.56 4.43 -8.41
N ARG A 28 5.82 4.24 -7.11
CA ARG A 28 6.92 3.37 -6.63
C ARG A 28 6.73 1.90 -6.98
N LEU A 29 5.49 1.42 -6.99
CA LEU A 29 5.16 0.03 -7.31
C LEU A 29 4.95 -0.20 -8.81
N GLY A 30 4.93 0.86 -9.63
CA GLY A 30 4.69 0.78 -11.07
C GLY A 30 3.29 0.25 -11.42
N VAL A 31 2.28 0.55 -10.59
CA VAL A 31 0.90 0.08 -10.77
C VAL A 31 -0.10 1.23 -10.81
N SER A 32 -1.35 0.94 -11.18
CA SER A 32 -2.42 1.95 -11.16
C SER A 32 -2.90 2.27 -9.74
N LEU A 33 -3.42 3.49 -9.55
CA LEU A 33 -4.03 3.93 -8.28
C LEU A 33 -5.12 2.98 -7.78
N GLU A 34 -5.93 2.43 -8.69
CA GLU A 34 -6.99 1.47 -8.36
C GLU A 34 -6.42 0.15 -7.82
N THR A 35 -5.28 -0.30 -8.36
CA THR A 35 -4.56 -1.48 -7.89
C THR A 35 -4.05 -1.25 -6.47
N VAL A 36 -3.42 -0.11 -6.21
CA VAL A 36 -2.98 0.25 -4.86
C VAL A 36 -4.16 0.32 -3.91
N ARG A 37 -5.26 0.98 -4.29
CA ARG A 37 -6.50 1.03 -3.50
C ARG A 37 -7.01 -0.36 -3.13
N ARG A 38 -6.99 -1.32 -4.05
CA ARG A 38 -7.39 -2.71 -3.77
C ARG A 38 -6.43 -3.41 -2.81
N ASP A 39 -5.13 -3.16 -2.91
CA ASP A 39 -4.11 -3.73 -2.01
C ASP A 39 -4.16 -3.08 -0.61
N VAL A 40 -4.43 -1.77 -0.49
CA VAL A 40 -4.50 -1.08 0.81
C VAL A 40 -5.85 -1.24 1.51
N LYS A 41 -6.96 -1.44 0.79
CA LYS A 41 -8.30 -1.62 1.39
C LYS A 41 -8.37 -2.74 2.46
N PRO A 42 -7.82 -3.95 2.25
CA PRO A 42 -7.75 -4.95 3.32
C PRO A 42 -6.80 -4.54 4.45
N LEU A 43 -5.74 -3.77 4.17
CA LEU A 43 -4.80 -3.27 5.19
C LEU A 43 -5.42 -2.16 6.07
N THR A 44 -6.37 -1.37 5.55
CA THR A 44 -7.14 -0.39 6.34
C THR A 44 -8.11 -1.07 7.29
N ASN A 45 -8.76 -2.13 6.82
CA ASN A 45 -9.73 -2.85 7.64
C ASN A 45 -9.06 -3.59 8.81
N ASP A 46 -7.78 -3.92 8.66
CA ASP A 46 -6.92 -4.51 9.68
C ASP A 46 -6.35 -3.46 10.66
N GLY A 47 -6.61 -2.16 10.46
CA GLY A 47 -6.16 -1.07 11.33
C GLY A 47 -4.70 -0.63 11.12
N SER A 48 -4.01 -1.18 10.11
CA SER A 48 -2.60 -0.89 9.83
C SER A 48 -2.36 0.43 9.07
N ILE A 49 -3.41 1.09 8.56
CA ILE A 49 -3.32 2.41 7.91
C ILE A 49 -4.48 3.31 8.33
N LEU A 50 -4.17 4.59 8.58
CA LEU A 50 -5.15 5.63 8.90
C LEU A 50 -5.55 6.37 7.62
N LYS A 51 -6.84 6.74 7.51
CA LYS A 51 -7.41 7.44 6.36
C LYS A 51 -7.06 8.93 6.36
#